data_AF-A0A1N6M6C9-F1
#
_entry.id   AF-A0A1N6M6C9-F1
#
_cell.length_a   1.000
_cell.length_b   1.000
_cell.length_c   1.000
_cell.angle_alpha   90.00
_cell.angle_beta   90.00
_cell.angle_gamma   90.00
#
_symmetry.space_group_name_H-M   'P 1'
#
loop_
_entity.id
_entity.type
_entity.pdbx_description
1 polymer ?
#
loop_
_entity_poly.entity_id
_entity_poly.type
_entity_poly.pdbx_seq_one_letter_code
_entity_poly.pdbx_strand_id
1 'polypeptide(L)' 'MVTQKSKPAEHLEYEVLVPYQCPNQRCWYQKGDVVDLLPCEAEFLKLGGKVKAVLTTQQKEKANA' A
#
# COMPACT_ATOMS: atom_id res chain seq x y z
N MET A 1 7.16 29.82 15.25
CA MET A 1 7.42 28.50 14.65
C MET A 1 6.17 28.13 13.87
N VAL A 2 6.23 28.16 12.54
CA VAL A 2 5.08 27.77 11.70
C VAL A 2 5.01 26.26 11.74
N THR A 3 4.03 25.72 12.46
CA THR A 3 3.69 24.30 12.40
C THR A 3 3.17 24.03 10.99
N GLN A 4 4.08 23.68 10.08
CA GLN A 4 3.75 23.17 8.77
C GLN A 4 2.95 21.90 9.01
N LYS A 5 1.62 21.99 8.85
CA LYS A 5 0.73 20.83 8.87
C LYS A 5 1.08 20.02 7.62
N SER A 6 2.03 19.10 7.78
CA SER A 6 2.36 18.12 6.75
C SER A 6 1.05 17.47 6.30
N LYS A 7 0.80 17.48 4.99
CA LYS A 7 -0.35 16.79 4.39
C LYS A 7 -0.44 15.38 5.00
N PRO A 8 -1.63 14.90 5.38
CA PRO A 8 -1.79 13.51 5.77
C PRO A 8 -1.29 12.66 4.61
N ALA A 9 -0.37 11.75 4.89
CA ALA A 9 0.15 10.86 3.88
C ALA A 9 -1.01 10.02 3.35
N GLU A 10 -1.27 10.13 2.05
CA GLU A 10 -2.32 9.36 1.39
C GLU A 10 -1.92 7.90 1.37
N HIS A 11 -2.86 7.01 1.73
CA HIS A 11 -2.63 5.59 1.55
C HIS A 11 -2.56 5.24 0.07
N LEU A 12 -1.71 4.28 -0.25
CA LEU A 12 -1.47 3.81 -1.60
C LEU A 12 -1.63 2.29 -1.63
N GLU A 13 -2.05 1.77 -2.77
CA GLU A 13 -2.25 0.34 -2.98
C GLU A 13 -0.94 -0.37 -3.33
N TYR A 14 -0.68 -1.48 -2.64
CA TYR A 14 0.50 -2.31 -2.84
C TYR A 14 0.10 -3.78 -2.98
N GLU A 15 0.75 -4.47 -3.90
CA GLU A 15 0.60 -5.92 -4.06
C GLU A 15 1.60 -6.63 -3.16
N VAL A 16 1.12 -7.62 -2.42
CA VAL A 16 1.93 -8.44 -1.54
C VAL A 16 2.65 -9.51 -2.35
N LEU A 17 3.98 -9.48 -2.34
CA LEU A 17 4.83 -10.45 -3.03
C LEU A 17 5.14 -11.68 -2.17
N VAL A 18 5.16 -11.49 -0.85
CA VAL A 18 5.52 -12.53 0.12
C VAL A 18 4.55 -12.45 1.29
N PRO A 19 3.95 -13.57 1.75
CA PRO A 19 3.05 -13.54 2.87
C PRO A 19 3.71 -12.94 4.11
N TYR A 20 3.02 -12.03 4.77
CA TYR A 20 3.50 -11.40 5.99
C TYR A 20 2.35 -11.10 6.94
N GLN A 21 2.66 -11.10 8.23
CA GLN A 21 1.74 -10.62 9.24
C GLN A 21 1.92 -9.11 9.41
N CYS A 22 0.85 -8.36 9.24
CA CYS A 22 0.88 -6.91 9.40
C CYS A 22 1.09 -6.57 10.88
N PRO A 23 2.15 -5.83 11.25
CA PRO A 23 2.53 -5.63 12.65
C PRO A 23 1.46 -4.89 13.46
N ASN A 24 0.76 -3.94 12.83
CA ASN A 24 -0.25 -3.12 13.49
C ASN A 24 -1.60 -3.82 13.64
N GLN A 25 -2.04 -4.60 12.64
CA GLN A 25 -3.38 -5.18 12.61
C GLN A 25 -3.44 -6.66 13.03
N ARG A 26 -2.29 -7.33 13.19
CA ARG A 26 -2.18 -8.79 13.39
C ARG A 26 -2.89 -9.64 12.32
N CYS A 27 -3.25 -9.03 11.20
CA CYS A 27 -3.79 -9.71 10.03
C CYS A 27 -2.66 -10.35 9.22
N TRP A 28 -2.94 -11.51 8.63
CA TRP A 28 -2.05 -12.15 7.67
C TRP A 28 -2.46 -11.75 6.26
N TYR A 29 -1.51 -11.24 5.48
CA TYR A 29 -1.68 -11.04 4.05
C TYR A 29 -0.97 -12.15 3.28
N GLN A 30 -1.60 -12.63 2.22
CA GLN A 30 -1.07 -13.66 1.35
C GLN A 30 -0.44 -13.02 0.11
N LYS A 31 0.37 -13.80 -0.60
CA LYS A 31 0.94 -13.36 -1.87
C LYS A 31 -0.18 -13.12 -2.89
N GLY A 32 -0.16 -11.95 -3.54
CA GLY A 32 -1.16 -11.50 -4.50
C GLY A 32 -2.29 -10.69 -3.89
N ASP A 33 -2.37 -10.56 -2.56
CA ASP A 33 -3.29 -9.61 -1.94
C ASP A 33 -2.90 -8.17 -2.28
N VAL A 34 -3.90 -7.30 -2.37
CA VAL A 34 -3.72 -5.85 -2.51
C VAL A 34 -4.02 -5.21 -1.15
N VAL A 35 -3.06 -4.44 -0.65
CA VAL A 35 -3.13 -3.78 0.66
C VAL A 35 -2.96 -2.28 0.50
N ASP A 36 -3.78 -1.53 1.23
CA ASP A 36 -3.70 -0.08 1.31
C ASP A 36 -2.76 0.29 2.47
N LEU A 37 -1.62 0.92 2.16
CA LEU A 37 -0.57 1.21 3.13
C LEU A 37 -0.13 2.67 3.07
N LEU A 38 0.26 3.20 4.23
CA LEU A 38 0.96 4.49 4.27
C LEU A 38 2.32 4.37 3.56
N PRO A 39 2.83 5.46 2.95
CA PRO A 39 4.14 5.48 2.30
C PRO A 39 5.26 4.98 3.22
N CYS A 40 5.27 5.41 4.48
CA CYS A 40 6.27 4.96 5.47
C CYS A 40 6.18 3.46 5.75
N GLU A 41 4.98 2.90 5.88
CA GLU A 41 4.80 1.46 6.12
C GLU A 41 5.21 0.66 4.87
N ALA A 42 4.82 1.15 3.69
CA ALA A 42 5.17 0.55 2.42
C ALA A 42 6.67 0.60 2.12
N GLU A 43 7.38 1.66 2.49
CA GLU A 43 8.85 1.73 2.34
C GLU A 43 9.54 0.61 3.12
N PHE A 44 9.13 0.39 4.38
CA PHE A 44 9.68 -0.70 5.20
C PHE A 44 9.44 -2.08 4.55
N LEU A 45 8.21 -2.31 4.08
CA LEU A 45 7.83 -3.57 3.45
C LEU A 45 8.48 -3.75 2.06
N LYS A 46 8.68 -2.67 1.30
CA LYS A 46 9.42 -2.66 0.03
C LYS A 46 10.89 -3.00 0.22
N LEU A 47 11.54 -2.43 1.23
CA LEU A 47 12.93 -2.74 1.57
C LEU A 47 13.11 -4.22 1.90
N GLY A 48 12.12 -4.83 2.54
CA GLY A 48 12.07 -6.26 2.81
C GLY A 48 11.60 -7.12 1.62
N GLY A 49 11.33 -6.54 0.45
CA GLY A 49 10.81 -7.25 -0.73
C GLY A 49 9.43 -7.89 -0.54
N LYS A 50 8.67 -7.46 0.48
CA LYS A 50 7.37 -8.04 0.84
C LYS A 50 6.23 -7.51 0.00
N VAL A 51 6.31 -6.25 -0.44
CA VAL A 51 5.27 -5.58 -1.22
C VAL A 51 5.85 -4.81 -2.40
N LYS A 52 5.03 -4.60 -3.43
CA LYS A 52 5.35 -3.81 -4.62
C LYS A 52 4.24 -2.81 -4.88
N ALA A 53 4.59 -1.59 -5.32
CA ALA A 53 3.57 -0.61 -5.70
C ALA A 53 2.70 -1.18 -6.82
N VAL A 54 1.39 -1.22 -6.62
CA VAL A 54 0.47 -1.40 -7.74
C VAL A 54 0.51 -0.08 -8.46
N LEU A 55 1.14 -0.06 -9.65
CA LEU A 55 0.88 1.01 -10.59
C LEU A 55 -0.57 0.80 -11.00
N THR A 56 -1.50 1.43 -10.29
CA THR A 56 -2.89 1.53 -10.69
C THR A 56 -2.88 2.33 -11.98
N THR A 57 -2.62 1.63 -13.09
CA THR A 57 -3.09 2.05 -14.39
C THR A 57 -4.59 2.06 -14.19
N GLN A 58 -5.13 3.22 -13.84
CA GLN A 58 -6.54 3.52 -14.00
C GLN A 58 -6.84 3.36 -15.50
N GLN A 59 -6.91 2.12 -15.98
CA GLN A 59 -7.91 1.77 -16.97
C GLN A 59 -9.22 1.83 -16.21
N LYS A 60 -9.65 3.08 -16.05
CA LYS A 60 -11.02 3.49 -15.82
C LYS A 60 -11.87 2.63 -16.75
N GLU A 61 -12.43 1.60 -16.17
CA GLU A 61 -13.52 0.83 -16.72
C GLU A 61 -14.56 1.82 -17.24
N LYS A 62 -14.67 1.92 -18.57
CA LYS A 62 -15.93 2.25 -19.22
C LYS A 62 -16.53 0.93 -19.70
N ALA A 63 -16.91 0.08 -18.75
CA ALA A 63 -18.06 -0.78 -18.93
C ALA A 63 -19.29 0.10 -18.66
N ASN A 64 -19.92 0.60 -19.71
CA ASN A 64 -21.31 1.00 -19.64
C ASN A 64 -22.04 0.26 -20.75
N ALA A 65 -23.11 -0.41 -20.32
CA ALA A 65 -24.03 -1.26 -21.05
C ALA A 65 -24.70 -0.56 -22.25
#